data_AF-A0A2J0LVD8-F1
#
_entry.id   AF-A0A2J0LVD8-F1
#
_cell.length_a   1.000
_cell.length_b   1.000
_cell.length_c   1.000
_cell.angle_alpha   90.00
_cell.angle_beta   90.00
_cell.angle_gamma   90.00
#
_symmetry.space_group_name_H-M   'P 1'
#
loop_
_entity.id
_entity.type
_entity.pdbx_description
1 polymer ?
#
loop_
_entity_poly.entity_id
_entity_poly.type
_entity_poly.pdbx_seq_one_letter_code
_entity_poly.pdbx_strand_id
1 'polypeptide(L)'
;MRLLKKKFILSIFSFVFFTMFQSQVALAAPGDAYDWNNYEDFFVIDHDTTWSGHITRTDIPKPVVIVNESVLTIAPGSNIEIGNISVYNGRIDAFGTETEPIYFTKQPIDYSYIPSDYAPECYFHTEEGMIDFSARFLDIDTIPSVFQNVVFDGLGTHEWSGDFFCPGMVRANPVQNLFFKKAYAQVLRTNPVLKVTSGRVRIEHSTFKNTAFADIETAFTFSRDQNYEDYYDSLEVIDSNLSGNTQRTAVIAHVEYDGTQDFSGKILLRNNWYGSPSGPTTEKNPNGTGEILSGTFTLDGWSDHEIPSALSTCTENCFSNILFLPGLEASRLYKDGFIENQLWEPNRNSDVEKLFSDEKGKSLDPDIYTREVLDEVNVSLIGQKNIYKSFLSDLDIWKNEEGIIADYSAIPYDWRVSLEDILTGGAVDGKKLFYTS
;
A
#
# COMPACT_ATOMS: atom_id res chain seq x y z
N MET A 1 -30.63 29.85 76.08
CA MET A 1 -29.39 30.45 76.65
C MET A 1 -28.41 30.63 75.49
N ARG A 2 -28.43 31.78 74.78
CA ARG A 2 -27.33 32.79 74.65
C ARG A 2 -25.94 32.12 74.49
N LEU A 3 -25.16 32.29 73.41
CA LEU A 3 -24.65 33.51 72.75
C LEU A 3 -24.16 33.16 71.32
N LEU A 4 -24.53 33.86 70.24
CA LEU A 4 -24.04 35.16 69.71
C LEU A 4 -22.80 35.09 68.78
N LYS A 5 -23.10 35.17 67.47
CA LYS A 5 -22.45 35.86 66.34
C LYS A 5 -21.08 36.53 66.59
N LYS A 6 -20.16 36.36 65.61
CA LYS A 6 -19.34 37.46 65.07
C LYS A 6 -19.05 37.26 63.57
N LYS A 7 -19.54 38.21 62.76
CA LYS A 7 -19.06 38.51 61.40
C LYS A 7 -17.83 39.42 61.53
N PHE A 8 -16.86 39.28 60.62
CA PHE A 8 -15.92 40.34 60.28
C PHE A 8 -15.85 40.49 58.75
N ILE A 9 -15.56 41.71 58.32
CA ILE A 9 -15.92 42.35 57.05
C ILE A 9 -14.63 42.88 56.37
N LEU A 10 -14.60 42.87 55.02
CA LEU A 10 -13.76 43.63 54.04
C LEU A 10 -12.23 43.42 54.11
N SER A 11 -11.41 43.59 53.06
CA SER A 11 -11.44 43.72 51.59
C SER A 11 -9.97 43.95 51.19
N ILE A 12 -9.55 43.57 49.96
CA ILE A 12 -8.71 44.35 49.02
C ILE A 12 -7.98 43.45 47.99
N PHE A 13 -8.28 43.72 46.72
CA PHE A 13 -7.48 43.63 45.47
C PHE A 13 -6.61 42.41 45.18
N SER A 14 -6.77 41.81 43.99
CA SER A 14 -5.78 41.98 42.90
C SER A 14 -6.19 41.25 41.60
N PHE A 15 -6.07 41.99 40.50
CA PHE A 15 -5.79 41.59 39.11
C PHE A 15 -6.55 40.44 38.44
N VAL A 16 -7.46 40.86 37.56
CA VAL A 16 -7.95 40.11 36.38
C VAL A 16 -6.77 39.84 35.45
N PHE A 17 -6.38 38.56 35.32
CA PHE A 17 -5.65 38.08 34.16
C PHE A 17 -6.65 37.35 33.26
N PHE A 18 -6.87 37.94 32.09
CA PHE A 18 -7.69 37.39 31.02
C PHE A 18 -6.86 36.30 30.33
N THR A 19 -7.11 35.03 30.64
CA THR A 19 -6.75 33.93 29.75
C THR A 19 -8.05 33.35 29.21
N MET A 20 -8.28 33.60 27.93
CA MET A 20 -9.30 32.88 27.16
C MET A 20 -8.91 31.40 27.17
N PHE A 21 -9.54 30.60 28.03
CA PHE A 21 -9.78 29.22 27.68
C PHE A 21 -10.97 29.24 26.72
N GLN A 22 -10.67 29.20 25.42
CA GLN A 22 -11.62 28.63 24.49
C GLN A 22 -11.83 27.18 24.95
N SER A 23 -12.93 26.94 25.65
CA SER A 23 -13.53 25.62 25.67
C SER A 23 -13.89 25.29 24.23
N GLN A 24 -12.98 24.64 23.51
CA GLN A 24 -13.36 23.85 22.37
C GLN A 24 -14.28 22.77 22.95
N VAL A 25 -15.58 22.97 22.73
CA VAL A 25 -16.54 21.89 22.79
C VAL A 25 -16.10 20.97 21.66
N ALA A 26 -15.30 19.96 22.00
CA ALA A 26 -15.20 18.78 21.15
C ALA A 26 -16.64 18.27 21.03
N LEU A 27 -17.23 18.43 19.86
CA LEU A 27 -18.37 17.63 19.46
C LEU A 27 -17.86 16.19 19.49
N ALA A 28 -18.06 15.50 20.61
CA ALA A 28 -18.06 14.06 20.62
C ALA A 28 -19.17 13.63 19.65
N ALA A 29 -18.76 13.09 18.51
CA ALA A 29 -19.66 12.30 17.68
C ALA A 29 -20.28 11.21 18.57
N PRO A 30 -21.57 10.88 18.40
CA PRO A 30 -22.22 9.89 19.23
C PRO A 30 -21.47 8.57 19.08
N GLY A 31 -20.91 8.08 20.19
CA GLY A 31 -20.14 6.85 20.22
C GLY A 31 -20.98 5.66 19.81
N ASP A 32 -20.57 5.00 18.75
CA ASP A 32 -20.99 3.65 18.44
C ASP A 32 -20.18 2.71 19.33
N ALA A 33 -20.85 1.75 19.97
CA ALA A 33 -20.28 0.80 20.91
C ALA A 33 -19.37 -0.27 20.26
N TYR A 34 -18.68 0.08 19.18
CA TYR A 34 -17.93 -0.82 18.30
C TYR A 34 -16.46 -0.43 18.08
N ASP A 35 -16.00 0.65 18.71
CA ASP A 35 -14.58 1.01 18.75
C ASP A 35 -13.76 -0.13 19.37
N TRP A 36 -12.67 -0.49 18.69
CA TRP A 36 -11.69 -1.40 19.25
C TRP A 36 -11.20 -0.82 20.59
N ASN A 37 -11.19 -1.64 21.65
CA ASN A 37 -11.08 -1.14 23.02
C ASN A 37 -9.98 -1.80 23.87
N ASN A 38 -9.15 -2.69 23.31
CA ASN A 38 -8.14 -3.42 24.07
C ASN A 38 -6.75 -2.74 24.14
N TYR A 39 -6.72 -1.45 24.48
CA TYR A 39 -5.48 -0.66 24.49
C TYR A 39 -4.40 -1.17 25.47
N GLU A 40 -4.75 -2.09 26.37
CA GLU A 40 -3.81 -2.66 27.34
C GLU A 40 -2.95 -3.78 26.76
N ASP A 41 -3.46 -4.58 25.82
CA ASP A 41 -2.73 -5.74 25.29
C ASP A 41 -2.02 -5.48 23.95
N PHE A 42 -2.33 -4.36 23.27
CA PHE A 42 -1.78 -4.04 21.96
C PHE A 42 -1.08 -2.69 21.91
N PHE A 43 -0.23 -2.53 20.91
CA PHE A 43 0.22 -1.23 20.42
C PHE A 43 -0.78 -0.74 19.37
N VAL A 44 -1.51 0.32 19.68
CA VAL A 44 -2.66 0.77 18.89
C VAL A 44 -2.29 1.95 18.01
N ILE A 45 -2.59 1.83 16.73
CA ILE A 45 -2.49 2.91 15.73
C ILE A 45 -3.92 3.32 15.38
N ASP A 46 -4.38 4.40 16.03
CA ASP A 46 -5.72 4.99 15.87
C ASP A 46 -5.69 6.40 15.26
N HIS A 47 -4.54 6.77 14.71
CA HIS A 47 -4.32 7.93 13.87
C HIS A 47 -3.19 7.65 12.88
N ASP A 48 -3.15 8.40 11.78
CA ASP A 48 -2.10 8.29 10.78
C ASP A 48 -0.71 8.35 11.41
N THR A 49 0.08 7.32 11.16
CA THR A 49 1.37 7.10 11.79
C THR A 49 2.40 6.70 10.74
N THR A 50 3.61 7.22 10.87
CA THR A 50 4.72 6.84 10.00
C THR A 50 5.80 6.12 10.79
N TRP A 51 6.22 4.96 10.29
CA TRP A 51 7.42 4.27 10.75
C TRP A 51 8.55 4.45 9.76
N SER A 52 9.77 4.63 10.28
CA SER A 52 10.96 4.84 9.47
C SER A 52 12.20 4.29 10.17
N GLY A 53 13.16 3.78 9.40
CA GLY A 53 14.41 3.24 9.94
C GLY A 53 14.23 1.82 10.45
N HIS A 54 14.91 1.47 11.55
CA HIS A 54 14.85 0.12 12.12
C HIS A 54 13.92 0.10 13.33
N ILE A 55 12.78 -0.55 13.19
CA ILE A 55 11.78 -0.77 14.25
C ILE A 55 11.98 -2.18 14.81
N THR A 56 12.15 -2.28 16.12
CA THR A 56 12.43 -3.52 16.85
C THR A 56 11.39 -3.79 17.92
N ARG A 57 11.52 -4.90 18.65
CA ARG A 57 10.68 -5.17 19.83
C ARG A 57 10.76 -4.07 20.91
N THR A 58 11.85 -3.31 20.98
CA THR A 58 11.95 -2.21 21.96
C THR A 58 10.95 -1.09 21.64
N ASP A 59 10.68 -0.89 20.36
CA ASP A 59 9.80 0.16 19.85
C ASP A 59 8.33 -0.30 19.86
N ILE A 60 8.10 -1.57 19.49
CA ILE A 60 6.79 -2.22 19.46
C ILE A 60 6.79 -3.51 20.31
N PRO A 61 6.68 -3.38 21.65
CA PRO A 61 6.79 -4.51 22.58
C PRO A 61 5.53 -5.39 22.63
N LYS A 62 4.45 -4.95 22.00
CA LYS A 62 3.15 -5.64 21.96
C LYS A 62 2.73 -5.89 20.51
N PRO A 63 1.83 -6.86 20.25
CA PRO A 63 1.17 -6.97 18.96
C PRO A 63 0.56 -5.62 18.55
N VAL A 64 0.63 -5.32 17.26
CA VAL A 64 0.20 -4.03 16.72
C VAL A 64 -1.19 -4.18 16.15
N VAL A 65 -2.04 -3.19 16.37
CA VAL A 65 -3.36 -3.11 15.74
C VAL A 65 -3.54 -1.75 15.10
N ILE A 66 -4.08 -1.72 13.88
CA ILE A 66 -4.38 -0.49 13.14
C ILE A 66 -5.89 -0.38 13.01
N VAL A 67 -6.46 0.73 13.48
CA VAL A 67 -7.90 0.89 13.64
C VAL A 67 -8.39 2.26 13.18
N ASN A 68 -9.71 2.45 13.16
CA ASN A 68 -10.36 3.75 12.95
C ASN A 68 -9.93 4.46 11.66
N GLU A 69 -9.83 3.71 10.57
CA GLU A 69 -9.41 4.15 9.23
C GLU A 69 -8.00 4.73 9.16
N SER A 70 -7.20 4.52 10.21
CA SER A 70 -5.84 5.05 10.31
C SER A 70 -4.91 4.39 9.30
N VAL A 71 -3.95 5.19 8.83
CA VAL A 71 -2.92 4.73 7.91
C VAL A 71 -1.60 4.56 8.64
N LEU A 72 -1.03 3.36 8.58
CA LEU A 72 0.38 3.13 8.89
C LEU A 72 1.20 3.26 7.61
N THR A 73 1.94 4.35 7.48
CA THR A 73 2.91 4.54 6.40
C THR A 73 4.28 4.01 6.82
N ILE A 74 4.92 3.22 5.97
CA ILE A 74 6.30 2.76 6.18
C ILE A 74 7.22 3.45 5.18
N ALA A 75 8.22 4.17 5.66
CA ALA A 75 9.17 4.89 4.81
C ALA A 75 10.11 3.93 4.06
N PRO A 76 10.58 4.28 2.84
CA PRO A 76 11.58 3.51 2.10
C PRO A 76 12.82 3.16 2.95
N GLY A 77 13.42 2.01 2.69
CA GLY A 77 14.64 1.54 3.36
C GLY A 77 14.46 1.11 4.82
N SER A 78 13.22 1.07 5.32
CA SER A 78 12.94 0.69 6.71
C SER A 78 13.04 -0.81 6.93
N ASN A 79 13.43 -1.22 8.13
CA ASN A 79 13.40 -2.60 8.59
C ASN A 79 12.50 -2.71 9.82
N ILE A 80 11.44 -3.50 9.70
CA ILE A 80 10.39 -3.64 10.70
C ILE A 80 10.40 -5.08 11.20
N GLU A 81 10.85 -5.28 12.43
CA GLU A 81 10.72 -6.57 13.10
C GLU A 81 9.33 -6.67 13.73
N ILE A 82 8.49 -7.58 13.25
CA ILE A 82 7.10 -7.72 13.70
C ILE A 82 6.86 -8.97 14.54
N GLY A 83 6.08 -8.79 15.61
CA GLY A 83 5.39 -9.86 16.31
C GLY A 83 4.14 -10.24 15.53
N ASN A 84 3.06 -9.48 15.68
CA ASN A 84 1.87 -9.58 14.82
C ASN A 84 1.38 -8.16 14.50
N ILE A 85 0.83 -7.96 13.31
CA ILE A 85 0.13 -6.74 12.94
C ILE A 85 -1.28 -7.11 12.47
N SER A 86 -2.29 -6.67 13.20
CA SER A 86 -3.70 -6.78 12.79
C SER A 86 -4.19 -5.46 12.22
N VAL A 87 -4.60 -5.47 10.96
CA VAL A 87 -5.19 -4.32 10.28
C VAL A 87 -6.71 -4.45 10.36
N TYR A 88 -7.31 -3.74 11.32
CA TYR A 88 -8.72 -3.83 11.64
C TYR A 88 -9.45 -2.52 11.31
N ASN A 89 -10.07 -2.43 10.13
CA ASN A 89 -10.56 -1.15 9.58
C ASN A 89 -9.47 -0.07 9.53
N GLY A 90 -8.26 -0.44 9.12
CA GLY A 90 -7.14 0.49 8.90
C GLY A 90 -6.45 0.19 7.58
N ARG A 91 -5.29 0.80 7.35
CA ARG A 91 -4.50 0.58 6.13
C ARG A 91 -3.00 0.59 6.39
N ILE A 92 -2.24 -0.18 5.60
CA ILE A 92 -0.79 -0.08 5.52
C ILE A 92 -0.39 0.45 4.14
N ASP A 93 0.44 1.50 4.15
CA ASP A 93 1.05 2.11 2.98
C ASP A 93 2.58 1.91 3.06
N ALA A 94 3.07 0.82 2.49
CA ALA A 94 4.49 0.47 2.48
C ALA A 94 5.07 0.65 1.06
N PHE A 95 5.65 1.82 0.82
CA PHE A 95 6.23 2.20 -0.47
C PHE A 95 7.76 2.19 -0.40
N GLY A 96 8.37 1.03 -0.63
CA GLY A 96 9.81 0.92 -0.84
C GLY A 96 10.21 1.28 -2.27
N THR A 97 11.51 1.31 -2.52
CA THR A 97 12.08 1.44 -3.87
C THR A 97 12.98 0.25 -4.20
N GLU A 98 13.40 0.12 -5.45
CA GLU A 98 14.38 -0.91 -5.86
C GLU A 98 15.72 -0.76 -5.12
N THR A 99 16.09 0.45 -4.72
CA THR A 99 17.37 0.73 -4.02
C THR A 99 17.21 0.80 -2.50
N GLU A 100 16.00 1.11 -2.02
CA GLU A 100 15.65 1.23 -0.61
C GLU A 100 14.37 0.41 -0.33
N PRO A 101 14.43 -0.92 -0.44
CA PRO A 101 13.29 -1.77 -0.13
C PRO A 101 12.94 -1.71 1.35
N ILE A 102 11.67 -1.97 1.66
CA ILE A 102 11.20 -2.13 3.04
C ILE A 102 11.33 -3.59 3.42
N TYR A 103 11.84 -3.87 4.62
CA TYR A 103 11.95 -5.22 5.15
C TYR A 103 10.95 -5.44 6.27
N PHE A 104 10.16 -6.51 6.18
CA PHE A 104 9.45 -7.08 7.32
C PHE A 104 10.13 -8.38 7.71
N THR A 105 10.51 -8.49 8.98
CA THR A 105 11.16 -9.68 9.55
C THR A 105 10.45 -10.11 10.82
N LYS A 106 10.58 -11.39 11.19
CA LYS A 106 9.99 -11.90 12.43
C LYS A 106 10.80 -11.42 13.63
N GLN A 107 10.15 -10.83 14.64
CA GLN A 107 10.82 -10.60 15.91
C GLN A 107 11.25 -11.95 16.51
N PRO A 108 12.41 -12.02 17.21
CA PRO A 108 12.79 -13.20 17.98
C PRO A 108 11.68 -13.60 18.95
N ILE A 109 11.60 -14.83 19.44
CA ILE A 109 10.59 -15.17 20.46
C ILE A 109 11.02 -14.58 21.80
N ASP A 110 10.13 -13.88 22.51
CA ASP A 110 10.39 -13.45 23.90
C ASP A 110 9.88 -14.52 24.86
N TYR A 111 10.79 -15.11 25.64
CA TYR A 111 10.46 -16.09 26.68
C TYR A 111 10.55 -15.52 28.10
N SER A 112 10.78 -14.21 28.25
CA SER A 112 11.04 -13.57 29.54
C SER A 112 9.86 -13.62 30.51
N TYR A 113 8.63 -13.72 29.99
CA TYR A 113 7.41 -13.82 30.79
C TYR A 113 7.08 -15.25 31.24
N ILE A 114 7.79 -16.25 30.71
CA ILE A 114 7.55 -17.65 31.04
C ILE A 114 8.19 -17.95 32.40
N PRO A 115 7.43 -18.42 33.41
CA PRO A 115 8.02 -18.79 34.69
C PRO A 115 9.00 -19.95 34.48
N SER A 116 10.13 -19.94 35.21
CA SER A 116 11.23 -20.90 35.05
C SER A 116 10.84 -22.38 35.18
N ASP A 117 9.70 -22.66 35.80
CA ASP A 117 9.18 -24.01 36.00
C ASP A 117 8.48 -24.58 34.76
N TYR A 118 8.31 -23.77 33.71
CA TYR A 118 7.56 -24.11 32.51
C TYR A 118 8.50 -24.13 31.30
N ALA A 119 8.28 -25.12 30.44
CA ALA A 119 9.00 -25.24 29.18
C ALA A 119 8.56 -24.08 28.27
N PRO A 120 9.49 -23.32 27.65
CA PRO A 120 9.15 -22.26 26.70
C PRO A 120 8.20 -22.72 25.59
N GLU A 121 8.29 -24.00 25.25
CA GLU A 121 7.47 -24.68 24.25
C GLU A 121 5.98 -24.82 24.62
N CYS A 122 5.59 -24.29 25.77
CA CYS A 122 4.23 -24.35 26.30
C CYS A 122 3.49 -23.03 26.33
N TYR A 123 4.18 -21.91 26.12
CA TYR A 123 3.58 -20.58 26.04
C TYR A 123 4.06 -19.93 24.75
N PHE A 124 3.26 -20.13 23.70
CA PHE A 124 3.51 -19.57 22.38
C PHE A 124 2.38 -18.60 22.03
N HIS A 125 2.74 -17.41 21.55
CA HIS A 125 1.79 -16.51 20.90
C HIS A 125 1.52 -17.05 19.50
N THR A 126 0.23 -17.22 19.18
CA THR A 126 -0.22 -18.05 18.05
C THR A 126 -0.08 -17.39 16.69
N GLU A 127 0.43 -16.15 16.59
CA GLU A 127 0.33 -15.29 15.39
C GLU A 127 1.65 -14.57 15.05
N GLU A 128 2.78 -15.03 15.61
CA GLU A 128 4.07 -14.36 15.41
C GLU A 128 4.57 -14.42 13.95
N GLY A 129 5.05 -13.30 13.44
CA GLY A 129 5.47 -13.10 12.06
C GLY A 129 4.33 -13.03 11.06
N MET A 130 3.11 -12.68 11.47
CA MET A 130 1.95 -12.55 10.57
C MET A 130 1.41 -11.12 10.54
N ILE A 131 0.97 -10.67 9.36
CA ILE A 131 0.12 -9.50 9.16
C ILE A 131 -1.26 -9.98 8.74
N ASP A 132 -2.29 -9.66 9.51
CA ASP A 132 -3.67 -10.03 9.20
C ASP A 132 -4.52 -8.81 8.85
N PHE A 133 -5.42 -8.99 7.88
CA PHE A 133 -6.36 -7.97 7.43
C PHE A 133 -7.78 -8.43 7.67
N SER A 134 -8.53 -7.58 8.35
CA SER A 134 -9.96 -7.72 8.55
C SER A 134 -10.59 -6.34 8.50
N ALA A 135 -11.30 -6.05 7.42
CA ALA A 135 -12.22 -4.92 7.39
C ALA A 135 -13.62 -5.38 7.82
N ARG A 136 -14.41 -4.42 8.28
CA ARG A 136 -15.85 -4.53 8.46
C ARG A 136 -16.57 -3.79 7.36
N PHE A 137 -16.19 -2.54 7.13
CA PHE A 137 -16.88 -1.68 6.16
C PHE A 137 -15.98 -1.46 4.95
N LEU A 138 -16.39 -1.97 3.79
CA LEU A 138 -15.76 -1.64 2.51
C LEU A 138 -16.81 -1.13 1.54
N ASP A 139 -16.36 -0.21 0.69
CA ASP A 139 -17.10 0.31 -0.44
C ASP A 139 -16.19 0.38 -1.68
N ILE A 140 -16.74 0.91 -2.77
CA ILE A 140 -16.02 1.05 -4.04
C ILE A 140 -14.83 2.03 -3.95
N ASP A 141 -14.90 3.00 -3.04
CA ASP A 141 -13.91 4.07 -2.87
C ASP A 141 -12.82 3.69 -1.86
N THR A 142 -12.97 2.55 -1.18
CA THR A 142 -12.01 2.07 -0.19
C THR A 142 -10.65 1.84 -0.81
N ILE A 143 -9.64 2.55 -0.29
CA ILE A 143 -8.26 2.53 -0.79
C ILE A 143 -7.57 1.24 -0.29
N PRO A 144 -6.90 0.47 -1.18
CA PRO A 144 -6.21 -0.75 -0.77
C PRO A 144 -4.99 -0.46 0.10
N SER A 145 -4.69 -1.35 1.05
CA SER A 145 -3.33 -1.42 1.62
C SER A 145 -2.35 -1.80 0.52
N VAL A 146 -1.21 -1.11 0.46
CA VAL A 146 -0.21 -1.28 -0.60
C VAL A 146 1.13 -1.71 -0.01
N PHE A 147 1.70 -2.76 -0.61
CA PHE A 147 3.07 -3.18 -0.41
C PHE A 147 3.81 -3.12 -1.74
N GLN A 148 4.71 -2.17 -1.88
CA GLN A 148 5.50 -1.98 -3.09
C GLN A 148 7.00 -2.05 -2.75
N ASN A 149 7.76 -2.89 -3.45
CA ASN A 149 9.18 -3.15 -3.17
C ASN A 149 9.43 -3.56 -1.70
N VAL A 150 8.61 -4.49 -1.22
CA VAL A 150 8.68 -5.00 0.16
C VAL A 150 9.29 -6.40 0.16
N VAL A 151 10.19 -6.65 1.11
CA VAL A 151 10.78 -7.95 1.35
C VAL A 151 10.23 -8.51 2.66
N PHE A 152 9.45 -9.59 2.54
CA PHE A 152 8.96 -10.39 3.65
C PHE A 152 9.93 -11.56 3.88
N ASP A 153 10.71 -11.50 4.95
CA ASP A 153 11.81 -12.45 5.20
C ASP A 153 11.63 -13.16 6.55
N GLY A 154 11.52 -14.49 6.51
CA GLY A 154 11.45 -15.30 7.74
C GLY A 154 10.13 -15.20 8.50
N LEU A 155 9.07 -14.74 7.84
CA LEU A 155 7.74 -14.56 8.40
C LEU A 155 6.87 -15.84 8.31
N GLY A 156 5.71 -15.78 8.96
CA GLY A 156 4.79 -16.91 9.14
C GLY A 156 5.25 -17.91 10.20
N THR A 157 4.43 -18.94 10.41
CA THR A 157 4.74 -20.04 11.35
C THR A 157 4.31 -21.38 10.78
N HIS A 158 5.13 -22.41 10.98
CA HIS A 158 4.76 -23.81 10.75
C HIS A 158 5.43 -24.68 11.80
N GLU A 159 4.77 -24.80 12.95
CA GLU A 159 5.35 -25.43 14.14
C GLU A 159 4.42 -26.49 14.73
N TRP A 160 5.05 -27.58 15.17
CA TRP A 160 4.39 -28.65 15.91
C TRP A 160 4.53 -28.37 17.41
N SER A 161 3.42 -28.12 18.11
CA SER A 161 3.45 -28.17 19.57
C SER A 161 3.32 -29.63 20.01
N GLY A 162 4.43 -30.24 20.44
CA GLY A 162 4.48 -31.63 20.90
C GLY A 162 3.77 -31.87 22.24
N ASP A 163 3.68 -33.15 22.63
CA ASP A 163 3.06 -33.66 23.87
C ASP A 163 3.86 -33.32 25.15
N PHE A 164 4.41 -32.10 25.26
CA PHE A 164 5.05 -31.64 26.48
C PHE A 164 3.99 -31.26 27.52
N PHE A 165 4.36 -31.37 28.80
CA PHE A 165 3.51 -30.97 29.93
C PHE A 165 3.33 -29.44 29.89
N CYS A 166 2.45 -28.98 29.03
CA CYS A 166 2.04 -27.60 28.90
C CYS A 166 0.79 -27.38 29.74
N PRO A 167 0.91 -26.85 30.96
CA PRO A 167 -0.23 -26.51 31.81
C PRO A 167 -0.96 -25.30 31.22
N GLY A 168 -1.77 -25.55 30.19
CA GLY A 168 -2.26 -24.48 29.31
C GLY A 168 -3.62 -24.76 28.66
N MET A 169 -4.55 -25.41 29.36
CA MET A 169 -5.98 -25.11 29.19
C MET A 169 -6.65 -25.02 30.57
N VAL A 170 -6.12 -24.16 31.45
CA VAL A 170 -6.64 -23.97 32.80
C VAL A 170 -7.83 -23.01 32.77
N ARG A 171 -9.01 -23.53 32.43
CA ARG A 171 -10.31 -22.99 32.90
C ARG A 171 -11.08 -23.98 33.77
N ALA A 172 -10.47 -25.06 34.25
CA ALA A 172 -11.15 -26.05 35.09
C ALA A 172 -10.30 -26.46 36.30
N ASN A 173 -10.68 -25.93 37.46
CA ASN A 173 -10.54 -26.50 38.81
C ASN A 173 -9.11 -26.90 39.30
N PRO A 174 -8.51 -26.12 40.22
CA PRO A 174 -7.15 -26.38 40.74
C PRO A 174 -6.98 -27.72 41.48
N VAL A 175 -8.07 -28.37 41.93
CA VAL A 175 -8.01 -29.67 42.62
C VAL A 175 -7.84 -30.84 41.64
N GLN A 176 -8.28 -30.73 40.38
CA GLN A 176 -8.13 -31.80 39.38
C GLN A 176 -6.69 -31.93 38.85
N ASN A 177 -5.94 -30.83 38.82
CA ASN A 177 -4.58 -30.77 38.28
C ASN A 177 -3.51 -31.45 39.17
N LEU A 178 -3.82 -31.71 40.44
CA LEU A 178 -2.94 -32.47 41.32
C LEU A 178 -2.97 -33.98 41.05
N PHE A 179 -4.01 -34.49 40.38
CA PHE A 179 -4.26 -35.94 40.27
C PHE A 179 -4.34 -36.48 38.83
N PHE A 180 -4.46 -35.64 37.80
CA PHE A 180 -4.54 -36.10 36.41
C PHE A 180 -3.47 -35.46 35.52
N LYS A 181 -2.42 -36.25 35.24
CA LYS A 181 -1.47 -36.00 34.14
C LYS A 181 -2.08 -36.55 32.85
N LYS A 182 -2.81 -35.74 32.10
CA LYS A 182 -3.26 -36.13 30.74
C LYS A 182 -2.40 -35.42 29.69
N ALA A 183 -1.84 -36.19 28.78
CA ALA A 183 -1.24 -35.70 27.55
C ALA A 183 -2.33 -35.03 26.71
N TYR A 184 -2.06 -33.82 26.22
CA TYR A 184 -2.91 -33.14 25.25
C TYR A 184 -2.46 -33.51 23.83
N ALA A 185 -3.42 -33.58 22.90
CA ALA A 185 -3.17 -33.95 21.52
C ALA A 185 -2.27 -32.91 20.81
N GLN A 186 -1.44 -33.40 19.89
CA GLN A 186 -0.62 -32.60 18.98
C GLN A 186 -1.48 -31.59 18.21
N VAL A 187 -1.09 -30.32 18.23
CA VAL A 187 -1.71 -29.26 17.43
C VAL A 187 -0.64 -28.72 16.48
N LEU A 188 -0.85 -28.90 15.17
CA LEU A 188 -0.08 -28.22 14.15
C LEU A 188 -0.56 -26.79 14.06
N ARG A 189 0.35 -25.82 14.16
CA ARG A 189 0.04 -24.39 14.00
C ARG A 189 0.67 -23.86 12.72
N THR A 190 -0.16 -23.28 11.89
CA THR A 190 0.21 -22.75 10.58
C THR A 190 -0.33 -21.34 10.46
N ASN A 191 0.54 -20.37 10.17
CA ASN A 191 0.15 -19.01 9.84
C ASN A 191 0.90 -18.57 8.59
N PRO A 192 0.20 -17.95 7.62
CA PRO A 192 0.85 -17.34 6.48
C PRO A 192 1.65 -16.10 6.90
N VAL A 193 2.42 -15.53 5.97
CA VAL A 193 2.96 -14.18 6.17
C VAL A 193 1.83 -13.15 6.18
N LEU A 194 0.96 -13.19 5.18
CA LEU A 194 -0.19 -12.32 5.06
C LEU A 194 -1.48 -13.15 5.12
N LYS A 195 -2.39 -12.77 6.02
CA LYS A 195 -3.73 -13.35 6.07
C LYS A 195 -4.78 -12.29 5.74
N VAL A 196 -5.46 -12.44 4.61
CA VAL A 196 -6.48 -11.48 4.16
C VAL A 196 -7.87 -12.10 4.33
N THR A 197 -8.51 -11.82 5.46
CA THR A 197 -9.88 -12.31 5.73
C THR A 197 -10.92 -11.37 5.15
N SER A 198 -10.67 -10.06 5.22
CA SER A 198 -11.41 -9.02 4.54
C SER A 198 -10.52 -7.79 4.34
N GLY A 199 -10.78 -7.00 3.32
CA GLY A 199 -10.03 -5.81 2.94
C GLY A 199 -9.57 -5.84 1.48
N ARG A 200 -9.03 -4.70 1.05
CA ARG A 200 -8.36 -4.58 -0.26
C ARG A 200 -6.85 -4.50 -0.03
N VAL A 201 -6.11 -5.43 -0.63
CA VAL A 201 -4.64 -5.51 -0.51
C VAL A 201 -4.01 -5.61 -1.90
N ARG A 202 -3.02 -4.76 -2.16
CA ARG A 202 -2.23 -4.75 -3.39
C ARG A 202 -0.75 -4.93 -3.07
N ILE A 203 -0.12 -5.88 -3.75
CA ILE A 203 1.27 -6.25 -3.55
C ILE A 203 1.96 -6.20 -4.90
N GLU A 204 3.03 -5.41 -4.99
CA GLU A 204 3.77 -5.17 -6.23
C GLU A 204 5.26 -5.24 -6.00
N HIS A 205 6.01 -5.81 -6.94
CA HIS A 205 7.48 -5.81 -6.91
C HIS A 205 8.06 -6.32 -5.57
N SER A 206 7.32 -7.19 -4.89
CA SER A 206 7.64 -7.61 -3.52
C SER A 206 8.17 -9.03 -3.51
N THR A 207 8.89 -9.40 -2.46
CA THR A 207 9.57 -10.69 -2.35
C THR A 207 9.21 -11.37 -1.05
N PHE A 208 8.68 -12.58 -1.15
CA PHE A 208 8.49 -13.51 -0.04
C PHE A 208 9.62 -14.52 -0.08
N LYS A 209 10.35 -14.68 1.03
CA LYS A 209 11.45 -15.64 1.13
C LYS A 209 11.59 -16.16 2.54
N ASN A 210 12.14 -17.37 2.67
CA ASN A 210 12.37 -18.04 3.95
C ASN A 210 11.10 -18.16 4.80
N THR A 211 9.92 -18.20 4.18
CA THR A 211 8.63 -18.22 4.88
C THR A 211 8.33 -19.62 5.40
N ALA A 212 7.70 -19.68 6.58
CA ALA A 212 7.52 -20.93 7.30
C ALA A 212 6.33 -21.78 6.81
N PHE A 213 5.28 -21.18 6.26
CA PHE A 213 4.05 -21.89 5.86
C PHE A 213 3.53 -21.51 4.48
N ALA A 214 2.69 -20.48 4.38
CA ALA A 214 2.20 -19.93 3.14
C ALA A 214 2.64 -18.48 3.05
N ASP A 215 2.89 -17.97 1.85
CA ASP A 215 3.19 -16.55 1.73
C ASP A 215 1.91 -15.74 1.97
N ILE A 216 0.80 -16.17 1.37
CA ILE A 216 -0.48 -15.48 1.50
C ILE A 216 -1.61 -16.49 1.67
N GLU A 217 -2.51 -16.23 2.61
CA GLU A 217 -3.80 -16.93 2.77
C GLU A 217 -4.92 -15.91 2.65
N THR A 218 -5.96 -16.23 1.87
CA THR A 218 -7.22 -15.46 1.87
C THR A 218 -8.35 -16.29 2.42
N ALA A 219 -9.33 -15.63 3.03
CA ALA A 219 -10.56 -16.25 3.52
C ALA A 219 -11.79 -15.37 3.25
N PHE A 220 -11.95 -14.99 1.97
CA PHE A 220 -13.04 -14.10 1.57
C PHE A 220 -14.38 -14.83 1.59
N THR A 221 -15.37 -14.20 2.19
CA THR A 221 -16.75 -14.68 2.23
C THR A 221 -17.63 -13.64 1.58
N PHE A 222 -18.24 -13.98 0.45
CA PHE A 222 -19.15 -13.10 -0.26
C PHE A 222 -20.60 -13.53 0.01
N SER A 223 -21.53 -12.57 0.07
CA SER A 223 -22.97 -12.85 0.09
C SER A 223 -23.66 -12.25 -1.13
N ARG A 224 -24.75 -12.89 -1.58
CA ARG A 224 -25.57 -12.44 -2.72
C ARG A 224 -26.20 -11.06 -2.54
N ASP A 225 -26.36 -10.59 -1.30
CA ASP A 225 -26.85 -9.24 -1.06
C ASP A 225 -25.73 -8.23 -1.37
N GLN A 226 -25.83 -7.51 -2.48
CA GLN A 226 -24.83 -6.51 -2.90
C GLN A 226 -24.68 -5.35 -1.91
N ASN A 227 -25.54 -5.27 -0.89
CA ASN A 227 -25.40 -4.32 0.22
C ASN A 227 -24.52 -4.85 1.36
N TYR A 228 -23.98 -6.06 1.25
CA TYR A 228 -23.03 -6.60 2.22
C TYR A 228 -21.63 -6.04 1.94
N GLU A 229 -21.00 -5.56 3.00
CA GLU A 229 -19.74 -4.83 3.03
C GLU A 229 -18.55 -5.64 2.46
N ASP A 230 -18.68 -6.97 2.38
CA ASP A 230 -17.63 -7.89 1.92
C ASP A 230 -17.51 -7.97 0.37
N TYR A 231 -18.43 -7.38 -0.40
CA TYR A 231 -18.39 -7.45 -1.88
C TYR A 231 -17.13 -6.80 -2.49
N TYR A 232 -16.45 -5.94 -1.74
CA TYR A 232 -15.30 -5.16 -2.22
C TYR A 232 -13.94 -5.75 -1.83
N ASP A 233 -13.91 -6.88 -1.12
CA ASP A 233 -12.68 -7.60 -0.82
C ASP A 233 -11.89 -7.92 -2.10
N SER A 234 -10.58 -7.72 -2.05
CA SER A 234 -9.69 -8.03 -3.17
C SER A 234 -8.24 -8.22 -2.74
N LEU A 235 -7.56 -9.16 -3.38
CA LEU A 235 -6.12 -9.34 -3.33
C LEU A 235 -5.53 -9.24 -4.74
N GLU A 236 -4.57 -8.35 -4.93
CA GLU A 236 -3.78 -8.28 -6.16
C GLU A 236 -2.30 -8.49 -5.82
N VAL A 237 -1.67 -9.46 -6.48
CA VAL A 237 -0.23 -9.74 -6.37
C VAL A 237 0.37 -9.71 -7.76
N ILE A 238 1.24 -8.75 -8.00
CA ILE A 238 1.74 -8.41 -9.33
C ILE A 238 3.25 -8.27 -9.29
N ASP A 239 3.92 -8.78 -10.32
CA ASP A 239 5.36 -8.60 -10.51
C ASP A 239 6.20 -8.96 -9.26
N SER A 240 5.77 -9.96 -8.50
CA SER A 240 6.36 -10.32 -7.21
C SER A 240 7.00 -11.72 -7.21
N ASN A 241 7.97 -11.92 -6.32
CA ASN A 241 8.64 -13.20 -6.11
C ASN A 241 8.02 -13.94 -4.92
N LEU A 242 7.39 -15.09 -5.19
CA LEU A 242 6.81 -15.99 -4.19
C LEU A 242 7.55 -17.32 -4.28
N SER A 243 8.74 -17.40 -3.66
CA SER A 243 9.60 -18.58 -3.77
C SER A 243 10.48 -18.78 -2.54
N GLY A 244 10.89 -20.02 -2.29
CA GLY A 244 11.74 -20.33 -1.13
C GLY A 244 10.94 -20.49 0.16
N ASN A 245 9.66 -20.85 0.02
CA ASN A 245 8.80 -21.21 1.11
C ASN A 245 9.05 -22.68 1.51
N THR A 246 9.15 -22.97 2.82
CA THR A 246 9.48 -24.33 3.29
C THR A 246 8.41 -25.39 3.00
N GLN A 247 7.12 -25.00 2.98
CA GLN A 247 6.01 -25.88 2.61
C GLN A 247 5.65 -25.80 1.13
N ARG A 248 6.47 -25.07 0.35
CA ARG A 248 6.27 -24.83 -1.07
C ARG A 248 4.91 -24.28 -1.44
N THR A 249 4.32 -23.46 -0.57
CA THR A 249 2.95 -22.96 -0.75
C THR A 249 2.98 -21.44 -0.86
N ALA A 250 2.76 -20.90 -2.05
CA ALA A 250 2.74 -19.46 -2.24
C ALA A 250 1.40 -18.87 -1.77
N VAL A 251 0.30 -19.35 -2.34
CA VAL A 251 -1.04 -18.80 -2.06
C VAL A 251 -2.06 -19.90 -1.76
N ILE A 252 -2.81 -19.68 -0.68
CA ILE A 252 -4.01 -20.44 -0.33
C ILE A 252 -5.22 -19.51 -0.43
N ALA A 253 -6.03 -19.67 -1.47
CA ALA A 253 -7.14 -18.78 -1.78
C ALA A 253 -8.49 -19.39 -1.40
N HIS A 254 -8.94 -19.18 -0.17
CA HIS A 254 -10.30 -19.57 0.22
C HIS A 254 -11.28 -18.46 -0.16
N VAL A 255 -12.27 -18.83 -0.98
CA VAL A 255 -13.39 -17.98 -1.37
C VAL A 255 -14.68 -18.76 -1.16
N GLU A 256 -15.51 -18.29 -0.24
CA GLU A 256 -16.85 -18.83 0.04
C GLU A 256 -17.92 -17.90 -0.53
N TYR A 257 -18.95 -18.45 -1.16
CA TYR A 257 -20.08 -17.69 -1.70
C TYR A 257 -21.39 -18.50 -1.66
N ASP A 258 -22.51 -17.84 -1.38
CA ASP A 258 -23.84 -18.46 -1.25
C ASP A 258 -24.64 -18.54 -2.58
N GLY A 259 -24.03 -18.21 -3.72
CA GLY A 259 -24.68 -18.21 -5.05
C GLY A 259 -23.82 -18.78 -6.20
N THR A 260 -24.12 -18.37 -7.44
CA THR A 260 -23.52 -18.92 -8.67
C THR A 260 -22.56 -17.96 -9.41
N GLN A 261 -22.14 -16.89 -8.76
CA GLN A 261 -21.28 -15.86 -9.36
C GLN A 261 -19.81 -16.26 -9.20
N ASP A 262 -19.01 -15.95 -10.21
CA ASP A 262 -17.57 -16.20 -10.18
C ASP A 262 -16.85 -15.02 -9.52
N PHE A 263 -16.24 -15.29 -8.35
CA PHE A 263 -15.42 -14.33 -7.61
C PHE A 263 -13.92 -14.59 -7.75
N SER A 264 -13.50 -15.48 -8.66
CA SER A 264 -12.07 -15.74 -8.89
C SER A 264 -11.29 -14.50 -9.32
N GLY A 265 -11.97 -13.50 -9.92
CA GLY A 265 -11.38 -12.20 -10.26
C GLY A 265 -11.04 -11.30 -9.06
N LYS A 266 -11.47 -11.66 -7.84
CA LYS A 266 -11.14 -10.93 -6.61
C LYS A 266 -9.74 -11.21 -6.10
N ILE A 267 -9.14 -12.32 -6.54
CA ILE A 267 -7.77 -12.69 -6.23
C ILE A 267 -7.03 -12.78 -7.55
N LEU A 268 -6.29 -11.71 -7.88
CA LEU A 268 -5.52 -11.61 -9.10
C LEU A 268 -4.04 -11.88 -8.81
N LEU A 269 -3.49 -12.88 -9.47
CA LEU A 269 -2.07 -13.20 -9.47
C LEU A 269 -1.54 -12.98 -10.89
N ARG A 270 -0.72 -11.96 -11.10
CA ARG A 270 -0.23 -11.57 -12.43
C ARG A 270 1.28 -11.49 -12.47
N ASN A 271 1.87 -12.13 -13.48
CA ASN A 271 3.31 -12.02 -13.79
C ASN A 271 4.24 -12.23 -12.58
N ASN A 272 3.86 -13.08 -11.63
CA ASN A 272 4.69 -13.39 -10.47
C ASN A 272 5.68 -14.53 -10.78
N TRP A 273 6.79 -14.56 -10.07
CA TRP A 273 7.73 -15.68 -10.06
C TRP A 273 7.41 -16.64 -8.92
N TYR A 274 7.35 -17.94 -9.24
CA TYR A 274 7.01 -18.99 -8.26
C TYR A 274 8.17 -19.99 -8.05
N GLY A 275 9.42 -19.57 -8.26
CA GLY A 275 10.59 -20.44 -8.09
C GLY A 275 10.86 -21.40 -9.25
N SER A 276 10.10 -21.35 -10.35
CA SER A 276 10.33 -22.19 -11.54
C SER A 276 9.85 -21.53 -12.83
N PRO A 277 10.61 -21.63 -13.96
CA PRO A 277 10.17 -21.11 -15.25
C PRO A 277 8.89 -21.77 -15.78
N SER A 278 8.65 -23.01 -15.34
CA SER A 278 7.42 -23.75 -15.65
C SER A 278 6.17 -23.22 -14.92
N GLY A 279 6.36 -22.25 -14.02
CA GLY A 279 5.29 -21.62 -13.26
C GLY A 279 4.87 -22.40 -12.01
N PRO A 280 3.78 -21.94 -11.36
CA PRO A 280 3.30 -22.51 -10.12
C PRO A 280 2.68 -23.90 -10.35
N THR A 281 2.73 -24.75 -9.33
CA THR A 281 1.96 -26.00 -9.32
C THR A 281 0.50 -25.70 -8.97
N THR A 282 -0.43 -25.95 -9.89
CA THR A 282 -1.88 -25.81 -9.67
C THR A 282 -2.68 -26.70 -10.63
N GLU A 283 -3.98 -26.89 -10.40
CA GLU A 283 -4.86 -27.70 -11.28
C GLU A 283 -4.84 -27.21 -12.73
N LYS A 284 -4.73 -25.89 -12.93
CA LYS A 284 -4.63 -25.26 -14.26
C LYS A 284 -3.23 -25.32 -14.88
N ASN A 285 -2.20 -25.67 -14.10
CA ASN A 285 -0.81 -25.85 -14.55
C ASN A 285 -0.20 -27.13 -13.94
N PRO A 286 -0.66 -28.32 -14.34
CA PRO A 286 -0.27 -29.59 -13.71
C PRO A 286 1.20 -29.97 -13.93
N ASN A 287 1.88 -29.32 -14.87
CA ASN A 287 3.31 -29.54 -15.14
C ASN A 287 4.20 -28.48 -14.48
N GLY A 288 3.62 -27.47 -13.82
CA GLY A 288 4.37 -26.45 -13.10
C GLY A 288 5.09 -27.07 -11.91
N THR A 289 6.36 -26.73 -11.74
CA THR A 289 7.22 -27.24 -10.66
C THR A 289 7.56 -26.19 -9.61
N GLY A 290 7.00 -24.98 -9.73
CA GLY A 290 7.20 -23.91 -8.77
C GLY A 290 6.45 -24.14 -7.45
N GLU A 291 6.20 -23.06 -6.72
CA GLU A 291 5.36 -23.07 -5.53
C GLU A 291 3.90 -23.37 -5.86
N ILE A 292 3.18 -23.87 -4.86
CA ILE A 292 1.80 -24.33 -4.97
C ILE A 292 0.86 -23.13 -4.85
N LEU A 293 -0.13 -23.11 -5.76
CA LEU A 293 -1.31 -22.25 -5.66
C LEU A 293 -2.55 -23.13 -5.52
N SER A 294 -3.33 -22.88 -4.48
CA SER A 294 -4.54 -23.64 -4.17
C SER A 294 -5.75 -22.73 -3.97
N GLY A 295 -6.94 -23.24 -4.30
CA GLY A 295 -8.19 -22.51 -4.12
C GLY A 295 -8.64 -21.69 -5.34
N THR A 296 -9.39 -20.62 -5.09
CA THR A 296 -10.11 -19.86 -6.13
C THR A 296 -9.43 -18.54 -6.42
N PHE A 297 -8.81 -18.42 -7.60
CA PHE A 297 -8.08 -17.23 -8.04
C PHE A 297 -8.02 -17.12 -9.57
N THR A 298 -7.66 -15.92 -10.04
CA THR A 298 -7.28 -15.64 -11.42
C THR A 298 -5.77 -15.62 -11.53
N LEU A 299 -5.22 -16.51 -12.36
CA LEU A 299 -3.80 -16.55 -12.71
C LEU A 299 -3.64 -15.94 -14.10
N ASP A 300 -3.06 -14.75 -14.17
CA ASP A 300 -2.80 -13.99 -15.40
C ASP A 300 -1.30 -14.06 -15.71
N GLY A 301 -0.88 -15.22 -16.21
CA GLY A 301 0.52 -15.53 -16.50
C GLY A 301 1.41 -15.68 -15.25
N TRP A 302 2.68 -15.95 -15.50
CA TRP A 302 3.76 -16.00 -14.51
C TRP A 302 5.06 -15.63 -15.20
N SER A 303 6.04 -15.17 -14.42
CA SER A 303 7.38 -14.91 -14.93
C SER A 303 8.13 -16.23 -15.14
N ASP A 304 8.90 -16.32 -16.22
CA ASP A 304 9.79 -17.46 -16.48
C ASP A 304 11.18 -17.31 -15.83
N HIS A 305 11.43 -16.18 -15.17
CA HIS A 305 12.62 -15.88 -14.41
C HIS A 305 12.26 -15.23 -13.07
N GLU A 306 13.16 -15.33 -12.10
CA GLU A 306 13.05 -14.54 -10.87
C GLU A 306 13.03 -13.07 -11.23
N ILE A 307 12.01 -12.37 -10.73
CA ILE A 307 11.85 -10.94 -10.99
C ILE A 307 12.98 -10.26 -10.22
N PRO A 308 13.75 -9.36 -10.85
CA PRO A 308 14.76 -8.58 -10.17
C PRO A 308 14.18 -7.94 -8.90
N SER A 309 14.42 -8.57 -7.76
CA SER A 309 14.08 -8.00 -6.47
C SER A 309 15.00 -6.80 -6.26
N ALA A 310 14.63 -5.84 -5.41
CA ALA A 310 15.55 -4.83 -4.91
C ALA A 310 16.89 -5.40 -4.36
N LEU A 311 16.95 -6.72 -4.12
CA LEU A 311 18.14 -7.50 -3.76
C LEU A 311 19.01 -7.96 -4.93
N SER A 312 18.47 -8.06 -6.16
CA SER A 312 19.34 -7.98 -7.32
C SER A 312 19.72 -6.52 -7.43
N THR A 313 20.86 -6.17 -6.82
CA THR A 313 21.58 -5.00 -7.26
C THR A 313 21.67 -5.13 -8.76
N CYS A 314 20.93 -4.28 -9.46
CA CYS A 314 21.22 -4.11 -10.84
C CYS A 314 22.66 -3.66 -10.91
N THR A 315 23.52 -4.59 -11.29
CA THR A 315 24.95 -4.38 -11.16
C THR A 315 25.44 -3.52 -12.32
N GLU A 316 24.68 -3.46 -13.43
CA GLU A 316 24.85 -2.50 -14.52
C GLU A 316 23.49 -2.22 -15.24
N ASN A 317 23.09 -0.95 -15.33
CA ASN A 317 22.07 -0.39 -16.24
C ASN A 317 20.57 -0.74 -16.05
N CYS A 318 20.05 -0.80 -14.82
CA CYS A 318 18.59 -0.91 -14.59
C CYS A 318 18.04 0.46 -14.37
N PHE A 319 17.67 1.05 -15.48
CA PHE A 319 17.16 2.39 -15.48
C PHE A 319 15.67 2.33 -15.87
N SER A 320 14.82 3.05 -15.15
CA SER A 320 13.40 3.18 -15.52
C SER A 320 13.24 4.15 -16.70
N ASN A 321 12.20 3.98 -17.52
CA ASN A 321 11.87 4.95 -18.57
C ASN A 321 10.93 6.01 -17.98
N ILE A 322 11.16 7.29 -18.27
CA ILE A 322 10.28 8.39 -17.83
C ILE A 322 9.41 8.87 -18.98
N LEU A 323 8.08 8.80 -18.80
CA LEU A 323 7.13 9.56 -19.62
C LEU A 323 6.78 10.86 -18.91
N PHE A 324 7.16 12.00 -19.50
CA PHE A 324 6.81 13.31 -18.99
C PHE A 324 5.67 13.93 -19.80
N LEU A 325 4.57 14.24 -19.11
CA LEU A 325 3.43 14.99 -19.63
C LEU A 325 3.41 16.37 -18.96
N PRO A 326 3.50 17.47 -19.74
CA PRO A 326 3.51 18.80 -19.15
C PRO A 326 2.15 19.21 -18.57
N GLY A 327 2.15 20.21 -17.70
CA GLY A 327 0.91 20.81 -17.22
C GLY A 327 0.09 21.51 -18.32
N LEU A 328 -1.11 21.97 -17.95
CA LEU A 328 -1.97 22.77 -18.82
C LEU A 328 -1.19 23.98 -19.37
N GLU A 329 -1.38 24.29 -20.65
CA GLU A 329 -0.70 25.41 -21.34
C GLU A 329 0.83 25.29 -21.45
N ALA A 330 1.43 24.14 -21.14
CA ALA A 330 2.88 23.97 -21.20
C ALA A 330 3.36 23.12 -22.40
N SER A 331 2.54 23.05 -23.46
CA SER A 331 2.96 22.62 -24.79
C SER A 331 2.80 23.76 -25.77
N ARG A 332 3.77 23.98 -26.67
CA ARG A 332 3.69 25.04 -27.69
C ARG A 332 2.76 24.60 -28.82
N LEU A 333 1.87 25.50 -29.22
CA LEU A 333 0.92 25.30 -30.32
C LEU A 333 1.37 26.08 -31.55
N TYR A 334 1.29 25.45 -32.71
CA TYR A 334 1.75 25.97 -33.98
C TYR A 334 0.69 25.83 -35.06
N LYS A 335 0.83 26.63 -36.11
CA LYS A 335 0.10 26.44 -37.35
C LYS A 335 1.02 26.63 -38.55
N ASP A 336 0.86 25.76 -39.54
CA ASP A 336 1.58 25.85 -40.79
C ASP A 336 1.15 27.07 -41.64
N GLY A 337 2.10 27.59 -42.39
CA GLY A 337 1.93 28.73 -43.29
C GLY A 337 3.18 28.91 -44.15
N PHE A 338 3.33 30.07 -44.81
CA PHE A 338 4.58 30.38 -45.54
C PHE A 338 5.79 30.44 -44.59
N ILE A 339 5.55 30.91 -43.37
CA ILE A 339 6.42 30.76 -42.20
C ILE A 339 5.54 30.17 -41.11
N GLU A 340 6.02 29.13 -40.44
CA GLU A 340 5.33 28.51 -39.30
C GLU A 340 5.02 29.57 -38.22
N ASN A 341 3.78 29.59 -37.75
CA ASN A 341 3.35 30.57 -36.76
C ASN A 341 3.17 29.89 -35.40
N GLN A 342 4.00 30.26 -34.43
CA GLN A 342 3.79 29.90 -33.03
C GLN A 342 2.57 30.68 -32.50
N LEU A 343 1.52 29.94 -32.13
CA LEU A 343 0.25 30.49 -31.65
C LEU A 343 0.24 30.68 -30.14
N TRP A 344 0.83 29.72 -29.42
CA TRP A 344 0.91 29.76 -27.96
C TRP A 344 2.27 30.29 -27.51
N GLU A 345 2.26 31.12 -26.47
CA GLU A 345 3.18 32.25 -26.29
C GLU A 345 3.01 33.30 -27.40
N PRO A 346 1.78 33.85 -27.54
CA PRO A 346 1.38 34.66 -28.69
C PRO A 346 2.21 35.94 -28.81
N ASN A 347 2.61 36.26 -30.05
CA ASN A 347 3.34 37.50 -30.35
C ASN A 347 2.40 38.69 -30.62
N ARG A 348 1.11 38.40 -30.91
CA ARG A 348 0.07 39.37 -31.26
C ARG A 348 -1.31 38.80 -30.96
N ASN A 349 -2.30 39.67 -30.80
CA ASN A 349 -3.68 39.27 -30.49
C ASN A 349 -4.29 38.31 -31.52
N SER A 350 -3.93 38.44 -32.80
CA SER A 350 -4.44 37.56 -33.86
C SER A 350 -3.95 36.11 -33.76
N ASP A 351 -2.92 35.83 -32.94
CA ASP A 351 -2.50 34.46 -32.68
C ASP A 351 -3.45 33.80 -31.66
N VAL A 352 -3.93 34.56 -30.67
CA VAL A 352 -4.92 34.12 -29.68
C VAL A 352 -6.27 33.82 -30.35
N GLU A 353 -6.69 34.65 -31.30
CA GLU A 353 -7.96 34.44 -32.03
C GLU A 353 -8.00 33.10 -32.77
N LYS A 354 -6.85 32.59 -33.23
CA LYS A 354 -6.75 31.28 -33.89
C LYS A 354 -6.88 30.12 -32.91
N LEU A 355 -6.64 30.35 -31.63
CA LEU A 355 -6.73 29.32 -30.60
C LEU A 355 -8.16 29.10 -30.09
N PHE A 356 -9.13 29.91 -30.54
CA PHE A 356 -10.50 29.84 -30.08
C PHE A 356 -11.16 28.49 -30.38
N SER A 357 -12.03 28.08 -29.45
CA SER A 357 -12.89 26.91 -29.57
C SER A 357 -14.36 27.32 -29.70
N ASP A 358 -15.19 26.40 -30.16
CA ASP A 358 -16.64 26.54 -30.15
C ASP A 358 -17.24 26.33 -28.74
N GLU A 359 -18.56 26.43 -28.62
CA GLU A 359 -19.30 26.24 -27.36
C GLU A 359 -19.16 24.83 -26.76
N LYS A 360 -18.65 23.87 -27.53
CA LYS A 360 -18.40 22.48 -27.10
C LYS A 360 -16.92 22.23 -26.78
N GLY A 361 -16.09 23.26 -26.80
CA GLY A 361 -14.65 23.15 -26.53
C GLY A 361 -13.83 22.68 -27.73
N LYS A 362 -14.44 22.50 -28.92
CA LYS A 362 -13.74 22.05 -30.11
C LYS A 362 -13.00 23.20 -30.79
N SER A 363 -11.73 23.02 -31.15
CA SER A 363 -10.94 24.04 -31.84
C SER A 363 -11.64 24.51 -33.12
N LEU A 364 -11.72 25.82 -33.33
CA LEU A 364 -12.24 26.40 -34.57
C LEU A 364 -11.24 26.25 -35.75
N ASP A 365 -10.01 25.87 -35.45
CA ASP A 365 -8.91 25.68 -36.40
C ASP A 365 -8.32 24.27 -36.23
N PRO A 366 -8.59 23.33 -37.16
CA PRO A 366 -8.15 21.94 -37.06
C PRO A 366 -6.69 21.74 -37.50
N ASP A 367 -6.05 22.75 -38.09
CA ASP A 367 -4.68 22.65 -38.60
C ASP A 367 -3.62 22.96 -37.52
N ILE A 368 -4.06 23.16 -36.28
CA ILE A 368 -3.18 23.44 -35.14
C ILE A 368 -2.53 22.12 -34.69
N TYR A 369 -1.23 22.19 -34.43
CA TYR A 369 -0.47 21.06 -33.91
C TYR A 369 0.47 21.48 -32.79
N THR A 370 0.96 20.48 -32.08
CA THR A 370 2.01 20.62 -31.08
C THR A 370 3.22 19.75 -31.46
N ARG A 371 4.39 20.09 -30.94
CA ARG A 371 5.62 19.29 -31.16
C ARG A 371 6.63 19.33 -30.03
N GLU A 372 6.48 20.26 -29.08
CA GLU A 372 7.43 20.43 -28.00
C GLU A 372 6.77 20.92 -26.71
N VAL A 373 7.34 20.46 -25.61
CA VAL A 373 7.04 20.92 -24.25
C VAL A 373 7.73 22.27 -24.03
N LEU A 374 7.10 23.14 -23.28
CA LEU A 374 7.59 24.48 -22.99
C LEU A 374 8.73 24.40 -21.96
N ASP A 375 9.94 24.73 -22.39
CA ASP A 375 11.14 24.80 -21.56
C ASP A 375 11.26 26.16 -20.86
N GLU A 376 11.19 27.24 -21.64
CA GLU A 376 11.21 28.64 -21.21
C GLU A 376 10.13 29.44 -21.95
N VAL A 377 9.66 30.50 -21.30
CA VAL A 377 8.77 31.46 -21.96
C VAL A 377 9.53 32.49 -22.80
N ASN A 378 9.05 32.73 -24.01
CA ASN A 378 9.54 33.72 -24.98
C ASN A 378 9.11 35.16 -24.63
N VAL A 379 9.14 35.52 -23.35
CA VAL A 379 9.02 36.92 -22.93
C VAL A 379 10.40 37.58 -22.94
N SER A 380 10.44 38.87 -23.29
CA SER A 380 11.64 39.74 -23.42
C SER A 380 12.84 39.33 -22.54
N LEU A 381 14.07 39.50 -23.05
CA LEU A 381 15.39 39.12 -22.47
C LEU A 381 15.61 39.36 -20.96
N ILE A 382 14.77 40.17 -20.30
CA ILE A 382 14.87 40.54 -18.88
C ILE A 382 13.90 39.71 -18.00
N GLY A 383 13.06 38.85 -18.58
CA GLY A 383 11.98 38.16 -17.87
C GLY A 383 11.74 36.70 -18.26
N GLN A 384 12.67 36.06 -18.97
CA GLN A 384 12.58 34.63 -19.28
C GLN A 384 12.42 33.83 -17.98
N LYS A 385 11.28 33.16 -17.83
CA LYS A 385 11.05 32.24 -16.72
C LYS A 385 11.32 30.82 -17.22
N ASN A 386 12.16 30.12 -16.47
CA ASN A 386 12.31 28.69 -16.59
C ASN A 386 10.99 28.03 -16.16
N ILE A 387 10.36 27.29 -17.07
CA ILE A 387 9.15 26.52 -16.79
C ILE A 387 9.53 25.07 -16.54
N TYR A 388 10.06 24.38 -17.55
CA TYR A 388 10.56 23.01 -17.43
C TYR A 388 12.02 22.85 -17.84
N LYS A 389 12.73 23.90 -18.24
CA LYS A 389 14.11 23.78 -18.71
C LYS A 389 15.04 23.09 -17.72
N SER A 390 14.95 23.39 -16.43
CA SER A 390 15.80 22.69 -15.44
C SER A 390 15.43 21.21 -15.36
N PHE A 391 14.14 20.89 -15.30
CA PHE A 391 13.69 19.51 -15.21
C PHE A 391 14.02 18.70 -16.48
N LEU A 392 13.83 19.26 -17.68
CA LEU A 392 14.23 18.63 -18.94
C LEU A 392 15.76 18.44 -19.00
N SER A 393 16.53 19.38 -18.46
CA SER A 393 17.98 19.23 -18.31
C SER A 393 18.34 18.12 -17.33
N ASP A 394 17.62 18.01 -16.22
CA ASP A 394 17.84 16.93 -15.23
C ASP A 394 17.54 15.57 -15.86
N LEU A 395 16.44 15.42 -16.62
CA LEU A 395 16.13 14.20 -17.37
C LEU A 395 17.24 13.83 -18.38
N ASP A 396 17.81 14.82 -19.06
CA ASP A 396 18.91 14.60 -19.99
C ASP A 396 20.19 14.15 -19.29
N ILE A 397 20.53 14.77 -18.16
CA ILE A 397 21.66 14.40 -17.30
C ILE A 397 21.45 12.98 -16.75
N TRP A 398 20.27 12.68 -16.22
CA TRP A 398 19.91 11.37 -15.69
C TRP A 398 20.02 10.27 -16.74
N LYS A 399 19.69 10.55 -18.00
CA LYS A 399 19.83 9.59 -19.09
C LYS A 399 21.27 9.46 -19.58
N ASN A 400 21.91 10.57 -19.92
CA ASN A 400 23.13 10.58 -20.72
C ASN A 400 24.41 10.63 -19.90
N GLU A 401 24.37 11.20 -18.68
CA GLU A 401 25.55 11.44 -17.85
C GLU A 401 25.58 10.53 -16.61
N GLU A 402 24.47 10.47 -15.87
CA GLU A 402 24.41 9.79 -14.58
C GLU A 402 23.95 8.34 -14.68
N GLY A 403 23.24 7.97 -15.74
CA GLY A 403 22.64 6.64 -15.85
C GLY A 403 21.70 6.37 -14.68
N ILE A 404 20.70 7.22 -14.49
CA ILE A 404 19.62 7.01 -13.51
C ILE A 404 18.37 6.49 -14.23
N ILE A 405 18.14 6.90 -15.47
CA ILE A 405 16.98 6.53 -16.30
C ILE A 405 17.40 5.98 -17.68
N ALA A 406 16.62 5.05 -18.23
CA ALA A 406 16.99 4.31 -19.46
C ALA A 406 16.75 5.21 -20.66
N ASP A 407 15.61 5.86 -20.61
CA ASP A 407 15.18 6.84 -21.57
C ASP A 407 14.16 7.77 -20.91
N TYR A 408 13.90 8.89 -21.56
CA TYR A 408 12.76 9.72 -21.26
C TYR A 408 12.10 10.23 -22.53
N SER A 409 10.80 10.46 -22.44
CA SER A 409 10.05 11.14 -23.49
C SER A 409 9.20 12.25 -22.90
N ALA A 410 9.50 13.49 -23.29
CA ALA A 410 8.66 14.64 -23.01
C ALA A 410 7.61 14.75 -24.12
N ILE A 411 6.39 14.29 -23.83
CA ILE A 411 5.32 14.22 -24.82
C ILE A 411 4.44 15.46 -24.70
N PRO A 412 4.42 16.34 -25.73
CA PRO A 412 3.52 17.46 -25.75
C PRO A 412 2.12 17.01 -26.16
N TYR A 413 1.11 17.79 -25.77
CA TYR A 413 -0.28 17.58 -26.18
C TYR A 413 -0.99 18.93 -26.38
N ASP A 414 -2.08 18.94 -27.15
CA ASP A 414 -2.91 20.13 -27.26
C ASP A 414 -3.82 20.22 -26.04
N TRP A 415 -3.43 21.07 -25.09
CA TRP A 415 -4.09 21.27 -23.82
C TRP A 415 -5.50 21.88 -23.93
N ARG A 416 -5.93 22.27 -25.14
CA ARG A 416 -7.31 22.72 -25.40
C ARG A 416 -8.27 21.56 -25.69
N VAL A 417 -7.73 20.39 -26.02
CA VAL A 417 -8.48 19.20 -26.43
C VAL A 417 -8.84 18.37 -25.19
N SER A 418 -10.01 17.72 -25.22
CA SER A 418 -10.45 16.86 -24.11
C SER A 418 -9.53 15.63 -23.98
N LEU A 419 -9.43 15.05 -22.79
CA LEU A 419 -8.63 13.83 -22.59
C LEU A 419 -9.09 12.67 -23.49
N GLU A 420 -10.40 12.52 -23.68
CA GLU A 420 -10.97 11.47 -24.55
C GLU A 420 -10.52 11.66 -26.01
N ASP A 421 -10.57 12.90 -26.51
CA ASP A 421 -10.13 13.24 -27.87
C ASP A 421 -8.60 13.13 -28.03
N ILE A 422 -7.83 13.43 -26.98
CA ILE A 422 -6.37 13.20 -26.98
C ILE A 422 -6.06 11.72 -27.15
N LEU A 423 -6.80 10.84 -26.46
CA LEU A 423 -6.58 9.40 -26.47
C LEU A 423 -7.07 8.72 -27.76
N THR A 424 -8.09 9.28 -28.41
CA THR A 424 -8.78 8.62 -29.54
C THR A 424 -8.57 9.30 -30.90
N GLY A 425 -8.26 10.60 -30.91
CA GLY A 425 -8.20 11.45 -32.10
C GLY A 425 -6.79 11.95 -32.48
N GLY A 426 -5.74 11.44 -31.83
CA GLY A 426 -4.35 11.84 -32.11
C GLY A 426 -3.82 11.32 -33.45
N ALA A 427 -3.15 12.19 -34.22
CA ALA A 427 -2.42 11.84 -35.44
C ALA A 427 -1.01 12.43 -35.43
N VAL A 428 -0.03 11.73 -36.00
CA VAL A 428 1.37 12.17 -36.07
C VAL A 428 1.82 12.28 -37.53
N ASP A 429 2.34 13.44 -37.93
CA ASP A 429 3.07 13.64 -39.19
C ASP A 429 4.47 14.21 -38.91
N GLY A 430 5.49 13.38 -39.07
CA GLY A 430 6.86 13.72 -38.69
C GLY A 430 6.97 14.00 -37.19
N LYS A 431 7.24 15.26 -36.82
CA LYS A 431 7.32 15.72 -35.42
C LYS A 431 6.04 16.43 -34.94
N LYS A 432 5.01 16.49 -35.77
CA LYS A 432 3.79 17.24 -35.50
C LYS A 432 2.70 16.32 -34.97
N LEU A 433 2.15 16.66 -33.81
CA LEU A 433 1.00 16.00 -33.18
C LEU A 433 -0.25 16.83 -33.42
N PHE A 434 -1.22 16.22 -34.09
CA PHE A 434 -2.53 16.81 -34.41
C PHE A 434 -3.61 16.05 -33.64
N TYR A 435 -4.73 16.72 -33.43
CA TYR A 435 -5.92 16.10 -32.87
C TYR A 435 -7.10 16.37 -33.79
N THR A 436 -7.60 15.31 -34.42
CA THR A 436 -8.83 15.38 -35.21
C THR A 436 -10.01 15.31 -34.25
N SER A 437 -10.39 16.46 -33.69
CA SER A 437 -11.68 16.61 -33.03
C SER A 437 -12.81 16.77 -34.04
#